data_AF-A0AB36BII6-F1
#
_entry.id   AF-A0AB36BII6-F1
#
_cell.length_a   1.000
_cell.length_b   1.000
_cell.length_c   1.000
_cell.angle_alpha   90.00
_cell.angle_beta   90.00
_cell.angle_gamma   90.00
#
_symmetry.space_group_name_H-M   'P 1'
#
loop_
_entity.id
_entity.type
_entity.pdbx_description
1 polymer ?
#
loop_
_entity_poly.entity_id
_entity_poly.type
_entity_poly.pdbx_seq_one_letter_code
_entity_poly.pdbx_strand_id
1 'polypeptide(L)'
;WGLARYAAISQDNGLVPIVEPEILLDGEHGIDRTFEVAQKVWAEVFFYLAENNVMFEGILLKPSMVTPGADCKERATPQQVADYTLKLLQRRIPPAVPGIMFLSGGQSEVEATLNLNAMNQSPNPWHVSFSYARALQNTCLKTWGGRPENVKAAQDALLLRASANSLAQLGKYTGEGESEEAKKGMFVKGYVY
;
A
#
# COMPACT_ATOMS: atom_id res chain seq x y z
N TRP A 1 -10.56 13.28 12.16
CA TRP A 1 -11.25 14.49 11.65
C TRP A 1 -10.67 15.06 10.35
N GLY A 2 -9.37 15.39 10.25
CA GLY A 2 -8.80 16.06 9.04
C GLY A 2 -9.08 15.35 7.70
N LEU A 3 -8.85 14.03 7.64
CA LEU A 3 -9.14 13.20 6.46
C LEU A 3 -10.61 13.26 6.02
N ALA A 4 -11.54 13.33 6.98
CA ALA A 4 -12.97 13.34 6.68
C ALA A 4 -13.42 14.67 6.07
N ARG A 5 -12.93 15.80 6.60
CA ARG A 5 -13.17 17.12 6.01
C ARG A 5 -12.59 17.22 4.59
N TYR A 6 -11.38 16.70 4.40
CA TYR A 6 -10.75 16.63 3.07
C TYR A 6 -11.62 15.83 2.09
N ALA A 7 -12.10 14.67 2.51
CA ALA A 7 -12.91 13.80 1.66
C ALA A 7 -14.25 14.45 1.29
N ALA A 8 -14.96 15.04 2.24
CA ALA A 8 -16.22 15.74 2.00
C ALA A 8 -16.03 16.91 1.01
N ILE A 9 -15.04 17.78 1.25
CA ILE A 9 -14.74 18.90 0.35
C ILE A 9 -14.36 18.41 -1.06
N SER A 10 -13.61 17.31 -1.16
CA SER A 10 -13.25 16.73 -2.46
C SER A 10 -14.50 16.28 -3.22
N GLN A 11 -15.41 15.58 -2.54
CA GLN A 11 -16.67 15.10 -3.13
C GLN A 11 -17.58 16.26 -3.56
N ASP A 12 -17.70 17.31 -2.75
CA ASP A 12 -18.47 18.52 -3.09
C ASP A 12 -17.97 19.21 -4.37
N ASN A 13 -16.71 18.96 -4.75
CA ASN A 13 -16.07 19.52 -5.94
C ASN A 13 -15.88 18.48 -7.07
N GLY A 14 -16.51 17.31 -6.97
CA GLY A 14 -16.45 16.28 -8.01
C GLY A 14 -15.12 15.54 -8.13
N LEU A 15 -14.27 15.60 -7.09
CA LEU A 15 -13.02 14.84 -7.00
C LEU A 15 -13.23 13.60 -6.13
N VAL A 16 -12.69 12.46 -6.56
CA VAL A 16 -12.66 11.23 -5.74
C VAL A 16 -11.50 11.34 -4.73
N PRO A 17 -11.76 11.47 -3.42
CA PRO A 17 -10.70 11.50 -2.43
C PRO A 17 -10.05 10.13 -2.24
N ILE A 18 -8.73 10.12 -2.19
CA ILE A 18 -7.95 9.00 -1.68
C ILE A 18 -7.68 9.27 -0.20
N VAL A 19 -8.28 8.49 0.68
CA VAL A 19 -8.10 8.62 2.13
C VAL A 19 -6.89 7.79 2.56
N GLU A 20 -5.84 8.46 3.02
CA GLU A 20 -4.54 7.84 3.37
C GLU A 20 -4.26 7.93 4.88
N PRO A 21 -4.74 6.97 5.70
CA PRO A 21 -4.42 6.89 7.12
C PRO A 21 -3.17 6.02 7.33
N GLU A 22 -2.01 6.49 6.87
CA GLU A 22 -0.76 5.74 7.02
C GLU A 22 -0.38 5.58 8.50
N ILE A 23 0.03 4.36 8.84
CA ILE A 23 0.73 4.04 10.08
C ILE A 23 2.16 3.70 9.71
N LEU A 24 3.10 4.46 10.27
CA LEU A 24 4.53 4.34 9.99
C LEU A 24 5.09 3.00 10.49
N LEU A 25 6.10 2.52 9.78
CA LEU A 25 6.82 1.27 10.07
C LEU A 25 7.84 1.42 11.20
N ASP A 26 8.16 2.64 11.64
CA ASP A 26 9.24 2.90 12.58
C ASP A 26 9.06 2.13 13.91
N GLY A 27 10.13 1.42 14.31
CA GLY A 27 10.22 0.71 15.59
C GLY A 27 10.35 -0.81 15.48
N GLU A 28 10.42 -1.45 16.64
CA GLU A 28 10.70 -2.90 16.79
C GLU A 28 9.43 -3.74 17.02
N HIS A 29 8.25 -3.14 16.84
CA HIS A 29 6.97 -3.74 17.17
C HIS A 29 6.63 -4.93 16.24
N GLY A 30 6.01 -5.97 16.79
CA GLY A 30 5.53 -7.11 16.00
C GLY A 30 4.26 -6.80 15.21
N ILE A 31 3.92 -7.69 14.27
CA ILE A 31 2.75 -7.54 13.38
C ILE A 31 1.42 -7.41 14.14
N ASP A 32 1.27 -8.09 15.27
CA ASP A 32 0.09 -7.99 16.15
C ASP A 32 -0.13 -6.58 16.67
N ARG A 33 0.96 -5.89 17.02
CA ARG A 33 0.87 -4.52 17.51
C ARG A 33 0.47 -3.56 16.40
N THR A 34 1.01 -3.75 15.19
CA THR A 34 0.59 -2.99 14.00
C THR A 34 -0.90 -3.19 13.74
N PHE A 35 -1.36 -4.44 13.79
CA PHE A 35 -2.77 -4.79 13.61
C PHE A 35 -3.68 -4.10 14.64
N GLU A 36 -3.32 -4.13 15.92
CA GLU A 36 -4.10 -3.51 17.00
C GLU A 36 -4.22 -1.99 16.81
N VAL A 37 -3.11 -1.32 16.48
CA VAL A 37 -3.10 0.13 16.26
C VAL A 37 -3.91 0.48 15.01
N ALA A 38 -3.71 -0.23 13.91
CA ALA A 38 -4.44 -0.01 12.67
C ALA A 38 -5.95 -0.24 12.82
N GLN A 39 -6.34 -1.24 13.62
CA GLN A 39 -7.75 -1.48 13.95
C GLN A 39 -8.42 -0.31 14.67
N LYS A 40 -7.70 0.40 15.53
CA LYS A 40 -8.22 1.59 16.24
C LYS A 40 -8.25 2.80 15.31
N VAL A 41 -7.16 3.05 14.58
CA VAL A 41 -7.06 4.20 13.66
C VAL A 41 -8.12 4.13 12.57
N TRP A 42 -8.30 2.97 11.93
CA TRP A 42 -9.27 2.85 10.82
C TRP A 42 -10.71 2.94 11.32
N ALA A 43 -11.00 2.49 12.55
CA ALA A 43 -12.33 2.69 13.14
C ALA A 43 -12.65 4.19 13.28
N GLU A 44 -11.71 4.98 13.82
CA GLU A 44 -11.87 6.43 13.97
C GLU A 44 -11.97 7.15 12.62
N VAL A 45 -11.17 6.72 11.63
CA VAL A 45 -11.22 7.29 10.27
C VAL A 45 -12.62 7.11 9.68
N PHE A 46 -13.16 5.89 9.69
CA PHE A 46 -14.47 5.62 9.11
C PHE A 46 -15.63 6.19 9.92
N PHE A 47 -15.50 6.25 11.25
CA PHE A 47 -16.43 6.99 12.10
C PHE A 47 -16.52 8.45 11.65
N TYR A 48 -15.38 9.13 11.53
CA TYR A 48 -15.39 10.54 11.13
C TYR A 48 -15.75 10.77 9.66
N LEU A 49 -15.47 9.83 8.75
CA LEU A 49 -15.96 9.91 7.37
C LEU A 49 -17.50 9.88 7.35
N ALA A 50 -18.12 8.98 8.13
CA ALA A 50 -19.57 8.92 8.27
C ALA A 50 -20.16 10.20 8.88
N GLU A 51 -19.56 10.72 9.96
CA GLU A 51 -19.99 11.98 10.60
C GLU A 51 -19.91 13.21 9.67
N ASN A 52 -19.09 13.15 8.61
CA ASN A 52 -18.97 14.20 7.60
C ASN A 52 -19.79 13.89 6.33
N ASN A 53 -20.71 12.91 6.38
CA ASN A 53 -21.56 12.49 5.26
C ASN A 53 -20.77 12.11 3.99
N VAL A 54 -19.55 11.58 4.15
CA VAL A 54 -18.73 11.13 3.01
C VAL A 54 -19.39 9.89 2.40
N MET A 55 -19.64 9.94 1.08
CA MET A 55 -20.16 8.81 0.32
C MET A 55 -19.07 7.78 0.08
N PHE A 56 -19.16 6.59 0.68
CA PHE A 56 -18.08 5.59 0.63
C PHE A 56 -17.86 4.99 -0.76
N GLU A 57 -18.90 4.93 -1.59
CA GLU A 57 -18.84 4.53 -2.99
C GLU A 57 -17.95 5.47 -3.82
N GLY A 58 -17.80 6.71 -3.35
CA GLY A 58 -17.02 7.77 -3.99
C GLY A 58 -15.66 8.02 -3.34
N ILE A 59 -15.07 7.05 -2.63
CA ILE A 59 -13.70 7.17 -2.09
C ILE A 59 -12.81 6.03 -2.56
N LEU A 60 -11.50 6.22 -2.42
CA LEU A 60 -10.54 5.12 -2.36
C LEU A 60 -9.83 5.16 -1.00
N LEU A 61 -9.49 3.99 -0.45
CA LEU A 61 -8.64 3.91 0.73
C LEU A 61 -7.20 3.63 0.30
N LYS A 62 -6.23 4.39 0.82
CA LYS A 62 -4.79 4.13 0.64
C LYS A 62 -4.14 3.86 2.01
N PRO A 63 -4.28 2.63 2.54
CA PRO A 63 -3.69 2.29 3.82
C PRO A 63 -2.27 1.73 3.66
N SER A 64 -1.53 1.65 4.77
CA SER A 64 -0.38 0.75 4.88
C SER A 64 -0.83 -0.71 5.03
N MET A 65 -0.02 -1.64 4.52
CA MET A 65 -0.20 -3.07 4.82
C MET A 65 0.16 -3.36 6.28
N VAL A 66 -0.48 -4.36 6.88
CA VAL A 66 -0.18 -4.77 8.26
C VAL A 66 1.09 -5.60 8.25
N THR A 67 2.18 -5.00 8.70
CA THR A 67 3.54 -5.56 8.69
C THR A 67 4.20 -5.33 10.05
N PRO A 68 5.20 -6.14 10.45
CA PRO A 68 6.02 -5.81 11.61
C PRO A 68 6.82 -4.53 11.36
N GLY A 69 7.23 -3.87 12.44
CA GLY A 69 8.06 -2.67 12.37
C GLY A 69 9.38 -2.91 11.65
N ALA A 70 9.96 -1.86 11.09
CA ALA A 70 11.15 -1.95 10.25
C ALA A 70 12.36 -2.56 10.98
N ASP A 71 12.48 -2.26 12.28
CA ASP A 71 13.54 -2.73 13.18
C ASP A 71 13.14 -4.05 13.91
N CYS A 72 11.97 -4.62 13.61
CA CYS A 72 11.55 -5.88 14.20
C CYS A 72 12.45 -7.03 13.76
N LYS A 73 12.86 -7.87 14.71
CA LYS A 73 13.74 -9.03 14.44
C LYS A 73 13.02 -10.13 13.67
N GLU A 74 11.69 -10.20 13.82
CA GLU A 74 10.86 -11.18 13.15
C GLU A 74 10.29 -10.57 11.86
N ARG A 75 10.56 -11.21 10.73
CA ARG A 75 9.98 -10.84 9.44
C ARG A 75 8.71 -11.64 9.21
N ALA A 76 7.67 -10.99 8.68
CA ALA A 76 6.45 -11.66 8.27
C ALA A 76 6.58 -12.16 6.82
N THR A 77 6.00 -13.33 6.54
CA THR A 77 5.86 -13.81 5.15
C THR A 77 4.76 -13.04 4.42
N PRO A 78 4.75 -13.04 3.07
CA PRO A 78 3.67 -12.42 2.31
C PRO A 78 2.28 -12.94 2.67
N GLN A 79 2.14 -14.24 2.93
CA GLN A 79 0.89 -14.83 3.41
C GLN A 79 0.48 -14.29 4.79
N GLN A 80 1.41 -14.16 5.73
CA GLN A 80 1.11 -13.57 7.04
C GLN A 80 0.67 -12.10 6.90
N VAL A 81 1.38 -11.31 6.09
CA VAL A 81 1.00 -9.92 5.81
C VAL A 81 -0.39 -9.84 5.20
N ALA A 82 -0.69 -10.71 4.23
CA ALA A 82 -2.00 -10.78 3.59
C ALA A 82 -3.10 -11.14 4.59
N ASP A 83 -2.92 -12.19 5.40
CA ASP A 83 -3.90 -12.64 6.38
C ASP A 83 -4.26 -11.53 7.38
N TYR A 84 -3.25 -10.87 7.95
CA TYR A 84 -3.48 -9.78 8.89
C TYR A 84 -4.14 -8.58 8.23
N THR A 85 -3.70 -8.23 7.02
CA THR A 85 -4.21 -7.05 6.30
C THR A 85 -5.66 -7.26 5.86
N LEU A 86 -6.00 -8.40 5.24
CA LEU A 86 -7.36 -8.70 4.79
C LEU A 86 -8.32 -8.87 5.98
N LYS A 87 -7.87 -9.51 7.07
CA LYS A 87 -8.65 -9.60 8.30
C LYS A 87 -8.97 -8.22 8.88
N LEU A 88 -8.04 -7.28 8.79
CA LEU A 88 -8.28 -5.91 9.23
C LEU A 88 -9.29 -5.19 8.32
N LEU A 89 -9.15 -5.33 7.00
CA LEU A 89 -10.12 -4.80 6.03
C LEU A 89 -11.53 -5.29 6.34
N GLN A 90 -11.71 -6.61 6.50
CA GLN A 90 -12.99 -7.24 6.85
C GLN A 90 -13.60 -6.73 8.16
N ARG A 91 -12.79 -6.30 9.13
CA ARG A 91 -13.26 -5.82 10.44
C ARG A 91 -13.63 -4.35 10.47
N ARG A 92 -13.16 -3.55 9.52
CA ARG A 92 -13.17 -2.09 9.63
C ARG A 92 -13.65 -1.35 8.40
N ILE A 93 -13.55 -1.95 7.21
CA ILE A 93 -13.88 -1.28 5.97
C ILE A 93 -15.23 -1.78 5.47
N PRO A 94 -16.19 -0.90 5.17
CA PRO A 94 -17.43 -1.30 4.53
C PRO A 94 -17.20 -1.77 3.08
N PRO A 95 -17.93 -2.78 2.58
CA PRO A 95 -17.90 -3.19 1.17
C PRO A 95 -18.30 -2.09 0.17
N ALA A 96 -18.95 -1.01 0.64
CA ALA A 96 -19.29 0.15 -0.20
C ALA A 96 -18.06 0.89 -0.74
N VAL A 97 -16.90 0.80 -0.06
CA VAL A 97 -15.65 1.32 -0.61
C VAL A 97 -15.29 0.51 -1.85
N PRO A 98 -15.07 1.12 -3.03
CA PRO A 98 -14.82 0.34 -4.25
C PRO A 98 -13.41 -0.25 -4.31
N GLY A 99 -12.41 0.42 -3.70
CA GLY A 99 -11.02 -0.01 -3.86
C GLY A 99 -10.07 0.39 -2.73
N ILE A 100 -9.12 -0.51 -2.48
CA ILE A 100 -8.04 -0.40 -1.51
C ILE A 100 -6.72 -0.34 -2.27
N MET A 101 -6.09 0.83 -2.27
CA MET A 101 -4.91 1.15 -3.05
C MET A 101 -3.71 1.24 -2.12
N PHE A 102 -3.09 0.11 -1.77
CA PHE A 102 -2.05 0.07 -0.74
C PHE A 102 -0.87 0.99 -1.08
N LEU A 103 -0.35 1.70 -0.08
CA LEU A 103 0.96 2.34 -0.14
C LEU A 103 2.06 1.31 0.11
N SER A 104 3.23 1.48 -0.49
CA SER A 104 4.36 0.56 -0.30
C SER A 104 5.11 0.80 1.02
N GLY A 105 5.03 2.02 1.56
CA GLY A 105 5.82 2.42 2.73
C GLY A 105 7.31 2.24 2.46
N GLY A 106 8.01 1.59 3.40
CA GLY A 106 9.43 1.25 3.33
C GLY A 106 9.75 -0.14 2.76
N GLN A 107 8.77 -0.88 2.27
CA GLN A 107 8.98 -2.20 1.66
C GLN A 107 9.87 -2.10 0.42
N SER A 108 10.53 -3.20 0.05
CA SER A 108 11.22 -3.29 -1.25
C SER A 108 10.22 -3.34 -2.42
N GLU A 109 10.70 -3.17 -3.67
CA GLU A 109 9.84 -3.29 -4.85
C GLU A 109 9.23 -4.69 -4.95
N VAL A 110 10.05 -5.73 -4.69
CA VAL A 110 9.61 -7.12 -4.74
C VAL A 110 8.71 -7.47 -3.56
N GLU A 111 9.04 -7.03 -2.35
CA GLU A 111 8.24 -7.29 -1.15
C GLU A 111 6.83 -6.72 -1.27
N ALA A 112 6.70 -5.46 -1.70
CA ALA A 112 5.40 -4.83 -1.92
C ALA A 112 4.57 -5.61 -2.97
N THR A 113 5.22 -6.05 -4.05
CA THR A 113 4.57 -6.84 -5.11
C THR A 113 4.09 -8.20 -4.60
N LEU A 114 4.94 -8.92 -3.83
CA LEU A 114 4.60 -10.23 -3.27
C LEU A 114 3.46 -10.15 -2.24
N ASN A 115 3.48 -9.14 -1.37
CA ASN A 115 2.44 -8.92 -0.38
C ASN A 115 1.09 -8.60 -1.04
N LEU A 116 1.10 -7.72 -2.06
CA LEU A 116 -0.09 -7.43 -2.86
C LEU A 116 -0.62 -8.69 -3.58
N ASN A 117 0.28 -9.50 -4.14
CA ASN A 117 -0.08 -10.74 -4.81
C ASN A 117 -0.75 -11.72 -3.86
N ALA A 118 -0.18 -11.93 -2.67
CA ALA A 118 -0.75 -12.80 -1.65
C ALA A 118 -2.15 -12.36 -1.23
N MET A 119 -2.40 -11.05 -1.09
CA MET A 119 -3.74 -10.53 -0.78
C MET A 119 -4.77 -10.80 -1.89
N ASN A 120 -4.36 -10.81 -3.15
CA ASN A 120 -5.25 -11.05 -4.29
C ASN A 120 -5.42 -12.54 -4.64
N GLN A 121 -4.74 -13.44 -3.94
CA GLN A 121 -4.97 -14.89 -4.06
C GLN A 121 -6.19 -15.36 -3.25
N SER A 122 -6.82 -14.46 -2.48
CA SER A 122 -8.07 -14.69 -1.79
C SER A 122 -9.19 -13.79 -2.36
N PRO A 123 -10.45 -14.24 -2.38
CA PRO A 123 -11.57 -13.39 -2.77
C PRO A 123 -11.72 -12.19 -1.84
N ASN A 124 -11.94 -11.01 -2.41
CA ASN A 124 -12.16 -9.77 -1.67
C ASN A 124 -13.41 -9.06 -2.19
N PRO A 125 -14.23 -8.43 -1.32
CA PRO A 125 -15.34 -7.58 -1.77
C PRO A 125 -14.84 -6.23 -2.31
N TRP A 126 -13.58 -5.87 -2.08
CA TRP A 126 -12.92 -4.67 -2.59
C TRP A 126 -11.99 -5.01 -3.74
N HIS A 127 -11.77 -4.03 -4.64
CA HIS A 127 -10.61 -4.07 -5.53
C HIS A 127 -9.33 -3.78 -4.75
N VAL A 128 -8.53 -4.80 -4.48
CA VAL A 128 -7.24 -4.68 -3.78
C VAL A 128 -6.12 -4.46 -4.80
N SER A 129 -5.54 -3.26 -4.79
CA SER A 129 -4.53 -2.82 -5.76
C SER A 129 -3.46 -1.93 -5.07
N PHE A 130 -2.72 -1.15 -5.86
CA PHE A 130 -1.55 -0.40 -5.41
C PHE A 130 -1.63 1.09 -5.73
N SER A 131 -1.08 1.90 -4.82
CA SER A 131 -0.73 3.30 -5.01
C SER A 131 0.73 3.48 -4.59
N TYR A 132 1.65 3.04 -5.47
CA TYR A 132 3.07 2.95 -5.16
C TYR A 132 3.88 4.10 -5.74
N ALA A 133 4.79 4.63 -4.92
CA ALA A 133 5.86 5.54 -5.33
C ALA A 133 7.19 4.78 -5.37
N ARG A 134 7.85 4.63 -4.21
CA ARG A 134 9.16 3.95 -4.10
C ARG A 134 9.15 2.55 -4.72
N ALA A 135 8.13 1.73 -4.44
CA ALA A 135 8.01 0.36 -4.98
C ALA A 135 7.79 0.28 -6.51
N LEU A 136 7.55 1.42 -7.16
CA LEU A 136 7.38 1.49 -8.61
C LEU A 136 8.55 2.24 -9.29
N GLN A 137 9.19 3.17 -8.58
CA GLN A 137 10.11 4.14 -9.18
C GLN A 137 11.58 3.93 -8.82
N ASN A 138 11.92 3.19 -7.76
CA ASN A 138 13.28 3.15 -7.23
C ASN A 138 14.31 2.63 -8.25
N THR A 139 14.04 1.48 -8.88
CA THR A 139 14.92 0.94 -9.92
C THR A 139 14.93 1.83 -11.16
N CYS A 140 13.79 2.40 -11.56
CA CYS A 140 13.70 3.36 -12.67
C CYS A 140 14.61 4.57 -12.44
N LEU A 141 14.52 5.22 -11.27
CA LEU A 141 15.30 6.41 -10.93
C LEU A 141 16.80 6.11 -10.87
N LYS A 142 17.20 4.97 -10.30
CA LYS A 142 18.60 4.53 -10.25
C LYS A 142 19.17 4.26 -11.65
N THR A 143 18.40 3.58 -12.50
CA THR A 143 18.80 3.29 -13.88
C THR A 143 18.92 4.58 -14.69
N TRP A 144 17.97 5.51 -14.54
CA TRP A 144 18.01 6.80 -15.22
C TRP A 144 19.24 7.61 -14.80
N GLY A 145 19.45 7.80 -13.50
CA GLY A 145 20.57 8.58 -12.96
C GLY A 145 20.65 10.02 -13.50
N GLY A 146 19.53 10.59 -13.95
CA GLY A 146 19.47 11.92 -14.56
C GLY A 146 20.05 12.02 -15.98
N ARG A 147 20.42 10.89 -16.60
CA ARG A 147 21.13 10.84 -17.89
C ARG A 147 20.18 10.61 -19.07
N PRO A 148 20.13 11.49 -20.08
CA PRO A 148 19.25 11.33 -21.25
C PRO A 148 19.42 10.01 -21.99
N GLU A 149 20.65 9.49 -22.08
CA GLU A 149 20.98 8.21 -22.72
C GLU A 149 20.34 7.00 -22.00
N ASN A 150 19.99 7.14 -20.73
CA ASN A 150 19.41 6.06 -19.93
C ASN A 150 17.87 6.08 -19.91
N VAL A 151 17.21 7.03 -20.57
CA VAL A 151 15.75 7.18 -20.53
C VAL A 151 15.03 5.89 -20.92
N LYS A 152 15.48 5.24 -22.00
CA LYS A 152 14.85 4.00 -22.47
C LYS A 152 14.99 2.86 -21.44
N ALA A 153 16.20 2.65 -20.92
CA ALA A 153 16.46 1.63 -19.90
C ALA A 153 15.64 1.88 -18.61
N ALA A 154 15.47 3.14 -18.20
CA ALA A 154 14.66 3.50 -17.05
C ALA A 154 13.16 3.27 -17.29
N GLN A 155 12.65 3.59 -18.48
CA GLN A 155 11.27 3.28 -18.88
C GLN A 155 11.01 1.78 -18.89
N ASP A 156 11.95 0.98 -19.39
CA ASP A 156 11.83 -0.48 -19.41
C ASP A 156 11.80 -1.04 -17.98
N ALA A 157 12.61 -0.50 -17.06
CA ALA A 157 12.57 -0.85 -15.64
C ALA A 157 11.23 -0.48 -14.97
N LEU A 158 10.68 0.71 -15.28
CA LEU A 158 9.38 1.14 -14.79
C LEU A 158 8.26 0.23 -15.32
N LEU A 159 8.26 -0.10 -16.61
CA LEU A 159 7.26 -0.96 -17.23
C LEU A 159 7.28 -2.37 -16.63
N LEU A 160 8.48 -2.90 -16.37
CA LEU A 160 8.68 -4.18 -15.72
C LEU A 160 8.06 -4.19 -14.30
N ARG A 161 8.30 -3.15 -13.49
CA ARG A 161 7.65 -3.03 -12.16
C ARG A 161 6.14 -2.79 -12.24
N ALA A 162 5.66 -1.98 -13.18
CA ALA A 162 4.23 -1.77 -13.39
C ALA A 162 3.51 -3.07 -13.80
N SER A 163 4.15 -3.87 -14.67
CA SER A 163 3.63 -5.17 -15.11
C SER A 163 3.60 -6.19 -13.97
N ALA A 164 4.65 -6.21 -13.14
CA ALA A 164 4.70 -7.07 -11.95
C ALA A 164 3.55 -6.76 -10.97
N ASN A 165 3.33 -5.47 -10.66
CA ASN A 165 2.24 -5.06 -9.77
C ASN A 165 0.85 -5.28 -10.39
N SER A 166 0.72 -5.14 -11.71
CA SER A 166 -0.51 -5.51 -12.44
C SER A 166 -0.82 -7.01 -12.31
N LEU A 167 0.19 -7.88 -12.46
CA LEU A 167 0.02 -9.33 -12.23
C LEU A 167 -0.29 -9.65 -10.76
N ALA A 168 0.31 -8.92 -9.82
CA ALA A 168 0.04 -9.07 -8.39
C ALA A 168 -1.40 -8.68 -8.03
N GLN A 169 -1.95 -7.63 -8.67
CA GLN A 169 -3.37 -7.27 -8.52
C GLN A 169 -4.29 -8.42 -8.96
N LEU A 170 -3.87 -9.24 -9.92
CA LEU A 170 -4.60 -10.43 -10.36
C LEU A 170 -4.29 -11.70 -9.56
N GLY A 171 -3.40 -11.64 -8.57
CA GLY A 171 -2.94 -12.80 -7.80
C GLY A 171 -2.07 -13.80 -8.60
N LYS A 172 -1.46 -13.34 -9.71
CA LYS A 172 -0.75 -14.17 -10.70
C LYS A 172 0.76 -13.91 -10.78
N TYR A 173 1.30 -13.08 -9.90
CA TYR A 173 2.72 -12.79 -9.90
C TYR A 173 3.52 -13.90 -9.22
N THR A 174 4.61 -14.34 -9.86
CA THR A 174 5.44 -15.49 -9.42
C THR A 174 6.77 -15.09 -8.79
N GLY A 175 7.24 -13.86 -8.99
CA GLY A 175 8.55 -13.40 -8.49
C GLY A 175 9.76 -14.00 -9.23
N GLU A 176 9.55 -14.76 -10.31
CA GLU A 176 10.63 -15.33 -11.11
C GLU A 176 11.41 -14.24 -11.87
N GLY A 177 12.74 -14.31 -11.83
CA GLY A 177 13.61 -13.37 -12.57
C GLY A 177 13.88 -12.03 -11.87
N GLU A 178 13.50 -11.86 -10.61
CA GLU A 178 13.72 -10.62 -9.87
C GLU A 178 15.20 -10.39 -9.49
N SER A 179 15.68 -9.17 -9.72
CA SER A 179 17.06 -8.77 -9.37
C SER A 179 17.25 -8.62 -7.85
N GLU A 180 18.49 -8.77 -7.39
CA GLU A 180 18.83 -8.57 -5.97
C GLU A 180 18.62 -7.12 -5.53
N GLU A 181 18.78 -6.15 -6.43
CA GLU A 181 18.51 -4.74 -6.16
C GLU A 181 17.04 -4.47 -5.84
N ALA A 182 16.12 -5.10 -6.58
CA ALA A 182 14.68 -4.90 -6.40
C ALA A 182 14.16 -5.51 -5.08
N LYS A 183 14.90 -6.47 -4.51
CA LYS A 183 14.60 -7.12 -3.22
C LYS A 183 15.02 -6.30 -2.01
N LYS A 184 15.88 -5.28 -2.16
CA LYS A 184 16.38 -4.47 -1.03
C LYS A 184 15.31 -3.52 -0.50
N GLY A 185 15.06 -3.58 0.81
CA GLY A 185 14.13 -2.69 1.51
C GLY A 185 14.48 -1.20 1.33
N MET A 186 13.46 -0.35 1.40
CA MET A 186 13.57 1.10 1.10
C MET A 186 13.19 1.98 2.28
N PHE A 187 13.11 1.39 3.48
CA PHE A 187 12.80 2.09 4.71
C PHE A 187 13.87 3.15 5.03
N VAL A 188 13.41 4.31 5.49
CA VAL A 188 14.25 5.41 5.96
C VAL A 188 13.70 5.82 7.32
N LYS A 189 14.50 5.67 8.37
CA LYS A 189 14.10 5.98 9.75
C LYS A 189 13.79 7.46 9.92
N GLY A 190 12.66 7.79 10.53
CA GLY A 190 12.25 9.18 10.78
C GLY A 190 11.94 9.96 9.50
N TYR A 191 11.46 9.29 8.46
CA TYR A 191 11.03 9.95 7.21
C TYR A 191 9.88 10.93 7.50
N VAL A 192 9.99 12.16 7.00
CA VAL A 192 8.96 13.20 7.10
C VAL A 192 8.52 13.56 5.67
N TYR A 193 7.21 13.62 5.45
CA TYR A 193 6.59 14.00 4.17
C TYR A 193 6.77 15.48 3.85
#